data_AF-B4HU33-F1
#
_entry.id   AF-B4HU33-F1
#
_cell.length_a   1.000
_cell.length_b   1.000
_cell.length_c   1.000
_cell.angle_alpha   90.00
_cell.angle_beta   90.00
_cell.angle_gamma   90.00
#
_symmetry.space_group_name_H-M   'P 1'
#
loop_
_entity.id
_entity.type
_entity.pdbx_description
1 polymer ?
#
loop_
_entity_poly.entity_id
_entity_poly.type
_entity_poly.pdbx_seq_one_letter_code
_entity_poly.pdbx_strand_id
1 'polypeptide(L)'
;MSFLNYVFGPNLYMEYRGVPEPQRKMYEAGAVEKFGEQILSTLSVMWSVGYYTSPLLVTFLYRRGYLVTDSMPTLAKITTSVGIIVILSLVMRGLGRKQSRSYSNMIKALVRAKSAKAPGDANSELRRFDIEFNAWPVDFDVKALTGDTKKPVATAKRREPIQLATLPCEAIAYLAINTFGLSMIYPGSVKLLQKLMRPMLISGRAKLIEDDNGIRYKVKTIDSNEIDTLFIDNRPNNVGNGKTLVICSEGNAGFYEVGIMATPVALKYSVLGWNHPGFAGSTGTPHPHQDKNAIDAVVQFAINNLGFAVEDIILYGWSIGGFSTLYAASVYPEVKGVVLDATFDDVLYLAVPRMPAALAGIVKVAIRNYCNLNNAELANEFNGPISFIRRTEDEIIAEDNHIDTNRGNFLVLSVLKHRYPNIFGASQLNKAKGLLSKPLEPYSIPVADEKLCMSRLITYASDEGKSFPMNIGADYSEEVRNLMAVFLLRKHLRDYNSTHCTQLPGEFFTMPWDIPTEQGFVFT
;
A
#
# COMPACT_ATOMS: atom_id res chain seq x y z
N MET A 1 -10.68 31.52 20.79
CA MET A 1 -10.03 30.20 20.85
C MET A 1 -9.45 29.99 22.23
N SER A 2 -9.66 28.82 22.83
CA SER A 2 -9.11 28.48 24.17
C SER A 2 -7.59 28.29 24.11
N PHE A 3 -6.87 28.62 25.19
CA PHE A 3 -5.43 28.32 25.31
C PHE A 3 -5.14 26.82 25.20
N LEU A 4 -6.09 25.97 25.61
CA LEU A 4 -5.99 24.50 25.50
C LEU A 4 -5.80 24.04 24.05
N ASN A 5 -6.33 24.77 23.07
CA ASN A 5 -6.17 24.44 21.65
C ASN A 5 -4.72 24.57 21.18
N TYR A 6 -3.91 25.42 21.84
CA TYR A 6 -2.49 25.57 21.54
C TYR A 6 -1.64 24.54 22.28
N VAL A 7 -2.04 24.17 23.50
CA VAL A 7 -1.37 23.14 24.31
C VAL A 7 -1.54 21.76 23.65
N PHE A 8 -2.78 21.36 23.40
CA PHE A 8 -3.13 20.03 22.89
C PHE A 8 -3.38 20.01 21.38
N GLY A 9 -3.15 21.11 20.69
CA GLY A 9 -3.27 21.18 19.23
C GLY A 9 -2.29 20.23 18.52
N PRO A 10 -2.60 19.84 17.27
CA PRO A 10 -1.74 18.97 16.49
C PRO A 10 -0.39 19.61 16.20
N ASN A 11 0.58 18.77 15.85
CA ASN A 11 1.84 19.26 15.32
C ASN A 11 1.65 19.86 13.91
N LEU A 12 2.30 20.99 13.66
CA LEU A 12 2.44 21.61 12.34
C LEU A 12 3.80 21.22 11.78
N TYR A 13 3.83 20.64 10.60
CA TYR A 13 5.08 20.24 9.93
C TYR A 13 5.50 21.27 8.90
N MET A 14 4.57 21.75 8.07
CA MET A 14 4.86 22.68 6.98
C MET A 14 3.67 23.59 6.67
N GLU A 15 3.96 24.74 6.05
CA GLU A 15 2.97 25.65 5.48
C GLU A 15 3.25 25.77 3.96
N TYR A 16 2.30 25.29 3.14
CA TYR A 16 2.30 25.29 1.68
C TYR A 16 1.80 26.65 1.12
N ARG A 17 2.40 27.09 0.01
CA ARG A 17 2.15 28.31 -0.82
C ARG A 17 1.60 29.58 -0.12
N GLY A 18 2.34 30.69 -0.28
CA GLY A 18 2.00 32.03 0.21
C GLY A 18 3.21 32.90 0.62
N VAL A 19 4.44 32.39 0.48
CA VAL A 19 5.68 33.09 0.85
C VAL A 19 6.70 32.96 -0.30
N PRO A 20 7.35 34.05 -0.76
CA PRO A 20 8.42 33.99 -1.76
C PRO A 20 9.61 33.13 -1.29
N GLU A 21 10.34 32.51 -2.23
CA GLU A 21 11.65 31.93 -1.92
C GLU A 21 12.59 33.02 -1.36
N PRO A 22 13.39 32.72 -0.31
CA PRO A 22 13.83 31.41 0.16
C PRO A 22 13.11 30.92 1.45
N GLN A 23 11.89 31.40 1.72
CA GLN A 23 11.17 31.14 2.98
C GLN A 23 10.13 30.00 2.91
N ARG A 24 10.18 29.15 1.89
CA ARG A 24 9.47 27.85 1.87
C ARG A 24 10.12 26.95 2.93
N LYS A 25 9.66 27.04 4.17
CA LYS A 25 10.35 26.47 5.33
C LYS A 25 9.47 25.46 6.03
N MET A 26 10.09 24.32 6.39
CA MET A 26 9.59 23.49 7.47
C MET A 26 9.24 24.37 8.67
N TYR A 27 8.15 24.04 9.36
CA TYR A 27 7.73 24.81 10.53
C TYR A 27 8.86 24.85 11.57
N GLU A 28 9.48 26.02 11.72
CA GLU A 28 10.50 26.26 12.74
C GLU A 28 9.82 26.69 14.03
N ALA A 29 9.68 25.73 14.95
CA ALA A 29 9.19 26.00 16.30
C ALA A 29 10.10 27.03 17.01
N GLY A 30 9.49 28.05 17.62
CA GLY A 30 10.22 29.02 18.44
C GLY A 30 10.92 28.34 19.62
N ALA A 31 11.92 29.00 20.20
CA ALA A 31 12.77 28.41 21.24
C ALA A 31 11.99 27.81 22.43
N VAL A 32 10.91 28.48 22.86
CA VAL A 32 10.04 28.03 23.96
C VAL A 32 9.26 26.77 23.60
N GLU A 33 8.72 26.70 22.37
CA GLU A 33 8.04 25.50 21.88
C GLU A 33 9.02 24.34 21.73
N LYS A 34 10.20 24.59 21.12
CA LYS A 34 11.23 23.58 20.89
C LYS A 34 11.70 22.95 22.20
N PHE A 35 11.92 23.75 23.25
CA PHE A 35 12.32 23.25 24.55
C PHE A 35 11.24 22.36 25.19
N GLY A 36 9.97 22.82 25.17
CA GLY A 36 8.83 22.04 25.66
C GLY A 36 8.66 20.71 24.90
N GLU A 37 8.70 20.76 23.57
CA GLU A 37 8.52 19.59 22.70
C GLU A 37 9.70 18.60 22.80
N GLN A 38 10.93 19.09 22.97
CA GLN A 38 12.10 18.23 23.16
C GLN A 38 11.98 17.40 24.44
N ILE A 39 11.56 18.01 25.55
CA ILE A 39 11.33 17.28 26.82
C ILE A 39 10.22 16.24 26.64
N LEU A 40 9.08 16.62 26.04
CA LEU A 40 7.96 15.71 25.82
C LEU A 40 8.34 14.55 24.88
N SER A 41 9.10 14.82 23.83
CA SER A 41 9.59 13.81 22.88
C SER A 41 10.55 12.83 23.57
N THR A 42 11.49 13.31 24.38
CA THR A 42 12.39 12.45 25.15
C THR A 42 11.61 11.57 26.13
N LEU A 43 10.65 12.13 26.88
CA LEU A 43 9.81 11.36 27.79
C LEU A 43 8.97 10.31 27.05
N SER A 44 8.45 10.63 25.86
CA SER A 44 7.73 9.69 25.01
C SER A 44 8.61 8.53 24.49
N VAL A 45 9.87 8.82 24.14
CA VAL A 45 10.85 7.78 23.80
C VAL A 45 11.16 6.91 25.01
N MET A 46 11.41 7.51 26.17
CA MET A 46 11.65 6.76 27.42
C MET A 46 10.45 5.89 27.78
N TRP A 47 9.22 6.39 27.60
CA TRP A 47 8.00 5.60 27.80
C TRP A 47 7.92 4.43 26.82
N SER A 48 8.22 4.67 25.53
CA SER A 48 8.18 3.63 24.51
C SER A 48 9.23 2.54 24.77
N VAL A 49 10.48 2.93 25.05
CA VAL A 49 11.55 2.00 25.43
C VAL A 49 11.17 1.27 26.71
N GLY A 50 10.64 1.99 27.71
CA GLY A 50 10.18 1.43 28.96
C GLY A 50 9.05 0.42 28.78
N TYR A 51 8.12 0.65 27.85
CA TYR A 51 7.05 -0.28 27.51
C TYR A 51 7.60 -1.57 26.91
N TYR A 52 8.48 -1.48 25.91
CA TYR A 52 9.09 -2.66 25.28
C TYR A 52 10.05 -3.42 26.20
N THR A 53 10.72 -2.72 27.12
CA THR A 53 11.60 -3.32 28.12
C THR A 53 10.90 -3.63 29.44
N SER A 54 9.59 -3.38 29.54
CA SER A 54 8.83 -3.49 30.79
C SER A 54 8.90 -4.87 31.45
N PRO A 55 8.91 -6.02 30.73
CA PRO A 55 9.05 -7.31 31.39
C PRO A 55 10.41 -7.47 32.09
N LEU A 56 11.47 -6.91 31.50
CA LEU A 56 12.83 -6.92 32.08
C LEU A 56 12.95 -5.91 33.22
N LEU A 57 12.35 -4.72 33.07
CA LEU A 57 12.36 -3.67 34.09
C LEU A 57 11.56 -4.09 35.33
N VAL A 58 10.37 -4.67 35.15
CA VAL A 58 9.52 -5.14 36.26
C VAL A 58 10.20 -6.28 37.02
N THR A 59 10.81 -7.23 36.32
CA THR A 59 11.56 -8.32 36.98
C THR A 59 12.81 -7.81 37.71
N PHE A 60 13.51 -6.82 37.15
CA PHE A 60 14.62 -6.14 37.81
C PHE A 60 14.18 -5.38 39.07
N LEU A 61 13.12 -4.58 38.97
CA LEU A 61 12.57 -3.79 40.08
C LEU A 61 12.02 -4.68 41.19
N TYR A 62 11.38 -5.80 40.84
CA TYR A 62 10.93 -6.82 41.78
C TYR A 62 12.11 -7.47 42.51
N ARG A 63 13.14 -7.94 41.79
CA ARG A 63 14.35 -8.55 42.39
C ARG A 63 15.09 -7.61 43.32
N ARG A 64 15.07 -6.31 43.04
CA ARG A 64 15.73 -5.28 43.86
C ARG A 64 14.88 -4.76 45.03
N GLY A 65 13.64 -5.24 45.19
CA GLY A 65 12.78 -4.83 46.30
C GLY A 65 12.21 -3.42 46.18
N TYR A 66 12.21 -2.81 44.98
CA TYR A 66 11.65 -1.47 44.77
C TYR A 66 10.10 -1.43 44.77
N LEU A 67 9.46 -2.61 44.78
CA LEU A 67 7.99 -2.77 44.86
C LEU A 67 7.49 -2.99 46.30
N VAL A 68 8.29 -2.60 47.31
CA VAL A 68 7.94 -2.69 48.74
C VAL A 68 7.34 -1.36 49.23
N THR A 69 6.46 -1.39 50.23
CA THR A 69 5.75 -0.24 50.83
C THR A 69 6.69 0.93 51.19
N ASP A 70 7.91 0.64 51.65
CA ASP A 70 8.89 1.65 52.07
C ASP A 70 9.46 2.47 50.89
N SER A 71 9.36 1.96 49.66
CA SER A 71 9.80 2.65 48.44
C SER A 71 8.70 3.56 47.84
N MET A 72 7.46 3.48 48.33
CA MET A 72 6.33 4.25 47.77
C MET A 72 6.49 5.77 47.87
N PRO A 73 7.02 6.37 48.96
CA PRO A 73 7.25 7.81 49.00
C PRO A 73 8.27 8.29 47.96
N THR A 74 9.29 7.48 47.67
CA THR A 74 10.30 7.79 46.64
C THR A 74 9.69 7.72 45.25
N LEU A 75 8.87 6.69 44.98
CA LEU A 75 8.13 6.58 43.72
C LEU A 75 7.13 7.74 43.52
N ALA A 76 6.44 8.14 44.59
CA ALA A 76 5.54 9.29 44.58
C ALA A 76 6.28 10.61 44.28
N LYS A 77 7.48 10.81 44.85
CA LYS A 77 8.32 11.97 44.54
C LYS A 77 8.77 11.97 43.08
N ILE A 78 9.21 10.84 42.55
CA ILE A 78 9.64 10.72 41.15
C ILE A 78 8.48 11.00 40.21
N THR A 79 7.33 10.36 40.42
CA THR A 79 6.14 10.54 39.59
C THR A 79 5.61 11.97 39.66
N THR A 80 5.58 12.59 40.83
CA THR A 80 5.17 14.00 40.99
C THR A 80 6.14 14.94 40.29
N SER A 81 7.45 14.74 40.44
CA SER A 81 8.47 15.55 39.75
C SER A 81 8.36 15.44 38.23
N VAL A 82 8.22 14.21 37.71
CA VAL A 82 7.98 13.99 36.27
C VAL A 82 6.67 14.65 35.82
N GLY A 83 5.61 14.54 36.62
CA GLY A 83 4.33 15.19 36.35
C GLY A 83 4.44 16.72 36.25
N ILE A 84 5.17 17.35 37.17
CA ILE A 84 5.42 18.80 37.14
C ILE A 84 6.20 19.19 35.87
N ILE A 85 7.24 18.42 35.52
CA ILE A 85 8.02 18.65 34.29
C ILE A 85 7.10 18.58 33.06
N VAL A 86 6.23 17.57 32.97
CA VAL A 86 5.27 17.43 31.87
C VAL A 86 4.32 18.63 31.79
N ILE A 87 3.76 19.08 32.90
CA ILE A 87 2.84 20.23 32.94
C ILE A 87 3.56 21.50 32.48
N LEU A 88 4.77 21.76 33.01
CA LEU A 88 5.58 22.91 32.60
C LEU A 88 5.91 22.86 31.10
N SER A 89 6.32 21.70 30.59
CA SER A 89 6.59 21.50 29.16
C SER A 89 5.36 21.74 28.27
N LEU A 90 4.18 21.30 28.70
CA LEU A 90 2.91 21.55 28.01
C LEU A 90 2.55 23.04 27.98
N VAL A 91 2.74 23.76 29.08
CA VAL A 91 2.51 25.21 29.14
C VAL A 91 3.49 25.96 28.24
N MET A 92 4.79 25.61 28.28
CA MET A 92 5.81 26.21 27.41
C MET A 92 5.47 25.98 25.94
N ARG A 93 5.12 24.75 25.56
CA ARG A 93 4.63 24.41 24.21
C ARG A 93 3.43 25.26 23.81
N GLY A 94 2.41 25.36 24.66
CA GLY A 94 1.21 26.16 24.38
C GLY A 94 1.50 27.65 24.20
N LEU A 95 2.38 28.23 25.03
CA LEU A 95 2.79 29.64 24.91
C LEU A 95 3.58 29.88 23.62
N GLY A 96 4.55 29.01 23.29
CA GLY A 96 5.33 29.11 22.05
C GLY A 96 4.44 29.04 20.81
N ARG A 97 3.49 28.10 20.78
CA ARG A 97 2.53 27.95 19.68
C ARG A 97 1.57 29.13 19.53
N LYS A 98 1.15 29.75 20.65
CA LYS A 98 0.31 30.94 20.63
C LYS A 98 1.04 32.16 20.06
N GLN A 99 2.34 32.28 20.31
CA GLN A 99 3.18 33.35 19.77
C GLN A 99 3.47 33.18 18.27
N SER A 100 3.46 31.94 17.77
CA SER A 100 3.66 31.62 16.36
C SER A 100 2.46 32.04 15.51
N ARG A 101 2.70 32.90 14.52
CA ARG A 101 1.66 33.36 13.56
C ARG A 101 1.17 32.22 12.67
N SER A 102 2.10 31.42 12.15
CA SER A 102 1.80 30.26 11.29
C SER A 102 0.93 29.24 12.04
N TYR A 103 1.33 28.85 13.25
CA TYR A 103 0.55 27.94 14.08
C TYR A 103 -0.83 28.50 14.45
N SER A 104 -0.90 29.79 14.79
CA SER A 104 -2.15 30.48 15.08
C SER A 104 -3.10 30.55 13.89
N ASN A 105 -2.59 30.63 12.66
CA ASN A 105 -3.39 30.57 11.45
C ASN A 105 -3.88 29.15 11.20
N MET A 106 -2.99 28.15 11.31
CA MET A 106 -3.33 26.74 11.18
C MET A 106 -4.45 26.34 12.13
N ILE A 107 -4.34 26.66 13.43
CA ILE A 107 -5.34 26.23 14.41
C ILE A 107 -6.70 26.90 14.17
N LYS A 108 -6.72 28.14 13.64
CA LYS A 108 -7.96 28.80 13.21
C LYS A 108 -8.58 28.07 12.02
N ALA A 109 -7.78 27.71 11.01
CA ALA A 109 -8.23 26.94 9.86
C ALA A 109 -8.78 25.58 10.30
N LEU A 110 -8.10 24.88 11.19
CA LEU A 110 -8.53 23.58 11.71
C LEU A 110 -9.86 23.66 12.48
N VAL A 111 -10.02 24.65 13.37
CA VAL A 111 -11.27 24.84 14.11
C VAL A 111 -12.42 25.14 13.14
N ARG A 112 -12.18 25.97 12.12
CA ARG A 112 -13.18 26.26 11.07
C ARG A 112 -13.55 25.01 10.29
N ALA A 113 -12.56 24.25 9.82
CA ALA A 113 -12.77 23.00 9.09
C ALA A 113 -13.61 22.00 9.90
N LYS A 114 -13.32 21.81 11.20
CA LYS A 114 -14.10 20.93 12.08
C LYS A 114 -15.52 21.43 12.35
N SER A 115 -15.74 22.74 12.30
CA SER A 115 -17.08 23.33 12.50
C SER A 115 -17.92 23.39 11.22
N ALA A 116 -17.30 23.24 10.05
CA ALA A 116 -17.98 23.29 8.78
C ALA A 116 -18.77 21.99 8.55
N LYS A 117 -20.04 22.13 8.15
CA LYS A 117 -20.92 20.99 7.83
C LYS A 117 -20.68 20.40 6.43
N ALA A 118 -19.91 21.09 5.57
CA ALA A 118 -19.63 20.65 4.20
C ALA A 118 -18.13 20.84 3.87
N PRO A 119 -17.50 19.88 3.16
CA PRO A 119 -16.05 19.81 2.93
C PRO A 119 -15.49 20.77 1.84
N GLY A 120 -16.16 21.88 1.55
CA GLY A 120 -15.76 22.83 0.50
C GLY A 120 -14.66 23.82 0.93
N ASP A 121 -15.03 25.08 1.18
CA ASP A 121 -14.09 26.19 1.40
C ASP A 121 -13.33 26.15 2.73
N ALA A 122 -13.81 25.40 3.72
CA ALA A 122 -13.15 25.34 5.04
C ALA A 122 -11.93 24.40 5.03
N ASN A 123 -11.96 23.35 4.20
CA ASN A 123 -10.83 22.43 4.04
C ASN A 123 -9.75 23.01 3.12
N SER A 124 -10.10 23.93 2.20
CA SER A 124 -9.14 24.56 1.29
C SER A 124 -8.09 25.41 2.02
N GLU A 125 -8.48 26.20 3.03
CA GLU A 125 -7.53 26.94 3.87
C GLU A 125 -6.68 26.01 4.74
N LEU A 126 -7.24 24.89 5.22
CA LEU A 126 -6.49 23.90 6.00
C LEU A 126 -5.44 23.18 5.15
N ARG A 127 -5.69 22.98 3.86
CA ARG A 127 -4.76 22.38 2.88
C ARG A 127 -3.49 23.18 2.66
N ARG A 128 -3.42 24.41 3.15
CA ARG A 128 -2.19 25.21 3.20
C ARG A 128 -1.24 24.73 4.30
N PHE A 129 -1.65 23.82 5.18
CA PHE A 129 -0.82 23.38 6.30
C PHE A 129 -0.68 21.85 6.29
N ASP A 130 0.54 21.34 6.41
CA ASP A 130 0.78 19.93 6.73
C ASP A 130 0.72 19.75 8.25
N ILE A 131 -0.32 19.07 8.72
CA ILE A 131 -0.54 18.82 10.14
C ILE A 131 -0.57 17.34 10.45
N GLU A 132 -0.48 17.03 11.74
CA GLU A 132 -0.68 15.68 12.24
C GLU A 132 -2.01 15.08 11.79
N PHE A 133 -1.93 13.95 11.09
CA PHE A 133 -3.05 13.36 10.36
C PHE A 133 -4.25 13.05 11.26
N ASN A 134 -4.03 12.59 12.50
CA ASN A 134 -5.10 12.29 13.45
C ASN A 134 -6.05 13.50 13.70
N ALA A 135 -5.54 14.73 13.60
CA ALA A 135 -6.36 15.92 13.81
C ALA A 135 -7.14 16.35 12.55
N TRP A 136 -6.75 15.88 11.37
CA TRP A 136 -7.37 16.22 10.08
C TRP A 136 -8.82 15.72 10.02
N PRO A 137 -9.77 16.53 9.51
CA PRO A 137 -11.17 16.09 9.36
C PRO A 137 -11.30 15.00 8.30
N VAL A 138 -12.29 14.11 8.42
CA VAL A 138 -12.54 13.08 7.39
C VAL A 138 -13.10 13.77 6.14
N ASP A 139 -12.46 13.55 4.99
CA ASP A 139 -12.89 14.13 3.71
C ASP A 139 -13.93 13.24 3.01
N PHE A 140 -13.82 11.91 3.18
CA PHE A 140 -14.74 10.94 2.60
C PHE A 140 -14.95 9.76 3.55
N ASP A 141 -16.20 9.34 3.73
CA ASP A 141 -16.58 8.20 4.56
C ASP A 141 -17.40 7.21 3.73
N VAL A 142 -16.89 5.99 3.57
CA VAL A 142 -17.58 4.91 2.84
C VAL A 142 -18.95 4.60 3.43
N LYS A 143 -19.15 4.79 4.75
CA LYS A 143 -20.46 4.58 5.39
C LYS A 143 -21.52 5.56 4.89
N ALA A 144 -21.11 6.73 4.40
CA ALA A 144 -22.05 7.71 3.85
C ALA A 144 -22.67 7.24 2.51
N LEU A 145 -21.95 6.42 1.73
CA LEU A 145 -22.46 5.87 0.47
C LEU A 145 -23.45 4.72 0.67
N THR A 146 -23.31 3.99 1.77
CA THR A 146 -23.97 2.69 1.97
C THR A 146 -25.31 2.78 2.68
N GLY A 147 -25.82 3.99 2.99
CA GLY A 147 -27.16 4.20 3.54
C GLY A 147 -27.57 3.12 4.54
N ASP A 148 -26.83 3.00 5.65
CA ASP A 148 -27.11 2.08 6.76
C ASP A 148 -27.68 0.70 6.36
N THR A 149 -27.04 -0.06 5.45
CA THR A 149 -27.04 -1.55 5.47
C THR A 149 -26.17 -2.21 4.38
N LYS A 150 -25.26 -3.07 4.84
CA LYS A 150 -24.79 -4.35 4.26
C LYS A 150 -24.90 -4.50 2.71
N LYS A 151 -23.86 -4.09 2.00
CA LYS A 151 -23.39 -4.81 0.79
C LYS A 151 -22.27 -5.78 1.19
N PRO A 152 -22.06 -6.87 0.42
CA PRO A 152 -21.53 -8.09 0.97
C PRO A 152 -20.08 -7.89 1.40
N VAL A 153 -19.87 -8.00 2.71
CA VAL A 153 -18.59 -8.43 3.25
C VAL A 153 -18.26 -9.70 2.49
N ALA A 154 -17.21 -9.69 1.67
CA ALA A 154 -16.66 -10.91 1.09
C ALA A 154 -16.49 -11.87 2.27
N THR A 155 -17.39 -12.86 2.33
CA THR A 155 -17.51 -13.78 3.45
C THR A 155 -16.14 -14.37 3.69
N ALA A 156 -15.55 -14.07 4.85
CA ALA A 156 -14.38 -14.77 5.31
C ALA A 156 -14.67 -16.26 5.12
N LYS A 157 -13.87 -16.93 4.27
CA LYS A 157 -14.00 -18.36 4.04
C LYS A 157 -14.12 -19.03 5.41
N ARG A 158 -15.19 -19.83 5.53
CA ARG A 158 -15.53 -20.67 6.68
C ARG A 158 -14.24 -21.19 7.33
N ARG A 159 -13.95 -20.77 8.57
CA ARG A 159 -12.86 -21.33 9.37
C ARG A 159 -13.05 -22.84 9.39
N GLU A 160 -12.05 -23.58 8.90
CA GLU A 160 -12.04 -25.03 9.02
C GLU A 160 -12.17 -25.40 10.51
N PRO A 161 -12.86 -26.52 10.83
CA PRO A 161 -13.05 -26.92 12.22
C PRO A 161 -11.69 -27.10 12.90
N ILE A 162 -11.52 -26.41 14.03
CA ILE A 162 -10.32 -26.49 14.87
C ILE A 162 -10.12 -27.95 15.27
N GLN A 163 -9.05 -28.57 14.80
CA GLN A 163 -8.70 -29.92 15.21
C GLN A 163 -8.01 -29.85 16.58
N LEU A 164 -8.44 -30.67 17.54
CA LEU A 164 -7.91 -30.64 18.92
C LEU A 164 -6.38 -30.85 18.97
N ALA A 165 -5.81 -31.53 17.96
CA ALA A 165 -4.38 -31.78 17.84
C ALA A 165 -3.56 -30.56 17.36
N THR A 166 -4.16 -29.56 16.71
CA THR A 166 -3.45 -28.35 16.21
C THR A 166 -3.55 -27.15 17.14
N LEU A 167 -4.35 -27.24 18.22
CA LEU A 167 -4.57 -26.17 19.20
C LEU A 167 -3.30 -25.51 19.75
N PRO A 168 -2.23 -26.25 20.13
CA PRO A 168 -1.01 -25.62 20.64
C PRO A 168 -0.29 -24.79 19.55
N CYS A 169 -0.21 -25.32 18.32
CA CYS A 169 0.39 -24.61 17.20
C CYS A 169 -0.44 -23.40 16.78
N GLU A 170 -1.76 -23.49 16.82
CA GLU A 170 -2.67 -22.38 16.54
C GLU A 170 -2.55 -21.26 17.58
N ALA A 171 -2.43 -21.61 18.86
CA ALA A 171 -2.21 -20.64 19.93
C ALA A 171 -0.87 -19.92 19.77
N ILE A 172 0.21 -20.67 19.49
CA ILE A 172 1.52 -20.07 19.25
C ILE A 172 1.50 -19.21 17.98
N ALA A 173 0.86 -19.67 16.90
CA ALA A 173 0.70 -18.90 15.66
C ALA A 173 -0.08 -17.59 15.89
N TYR A 174 -1.16 -17.65 16.67
CA TYR A 174 -1.94 -16.48 17.07
C TYR A 174 -1.09 -15.50 17.89
N LEU A 175 -0.32 -15.98 18.87
CA LEU A 175 0.57 -15.12 19.64
C LEU A 175 1.65 -14.52 18.76
N ALA A 176 2.30 -15.32 17.90
CA ALA A 176 3.36 -14.86 17.01
C ALA A 176 2.88 -13.76 16.06
N ILE A 177 1.72 -13.95 15.40
CA ILE A 177 1.21 -12.98 14.43
C ILE A 177 0.83 -11.65 15.06
N ASN A 178 0.23 -11.67 16.26
CA ASN A 178 -0.23 -10.47 16.97
C ASN A 178 0.89 -9.76 17.77
N THR A 179 2.07 -10.38 17.92
CA THR A 179 3.18 -9.77 18.66
C THR A 179 4.28 -9.24 17.76
N PHE A 180 4.73 -10.02 16.77
CA PHE A 180 5.83 -9.61 15.88
C PHE A 180 5.62 -9.99 14.41
N GLY A 181 4.84 -11.03 14.12
CA GLY A 181 4.68 -11.57 12.76
C GLY A 181 4.15 -10.55 11.76
N LEU A 182 3.09 -9.80 12.09
CA LEU A 182 2.59 -8.73 11.23
C LEU A 182 3.62 -7.64 10.97
N SER A 183 4.37 -7.25 12.01
CA SER A 183 5.42 -6.23 11.88
C SER A 183 6.59 -6.70 11.02
N MET A 184 6.86 -8.00 10.94
CA MET A 184 7.85 -8.54 9.99
C MET A 184 7.34 -8.59 8.56
N ILE A 185 6.06 -8.93 8.36
CA ILE A 185 5.44 -8.96 7.03
C ILE A 185 5.29 -7.54 6.49
N TYR A 186 4.89 -6.59 7.34
CA TYR A 186 4.70 -5.16 7.04
C TYR A 186 5.55 -4.25 7.95
N PRO A 187 6.86 -4.16 7.73
CA PRO A 187 7.75 -3.30 8.53
C PRO A 187 7.34 -1.83 8.52
N GLY A 188 6.70 -1.35 7.45
CA GLY A 188 6.18 0.02 7.35
C GLY A 188 5.18 0.39 8.45
N SER A 189 4.53 -0.58 9.09
CA SER A 189 3.62 -0.36 10.23
C SER A 189 4.34 -0.17 11.58
N VAL A 190 5.65 -0.39 11.64
CA VAL A 190 6.43 -0.28 12.87
C VAL A 190 6.68 1.19 13.20
N LYS A 191 6.12 1.67 14.33
CA LYS A 191 6.21 3.07 14.78
C LYS A 191 7.65 3.61 14.85
N LEU A 192 8.62 2.78 15.22
CA LEU A 192 10.03 3.19 15.29
C LEU A 192 10.59 3.49 13.89
N LEU A 193 10.32 2.60 12.92
CA LEU A 193 10.72 2.80 11.53
C LEU A 193 10.06 4.06 10.95
N GLN A 194 8.76 4.23 11.16
CA GLN A 194 8.04 5.42 10.72
C GLN A 194 8.60 6.71 11.34
N LYS A 195 8.99 6.68 12.63
CA LYS A 195 9.62 7.84 13.28
C LYS A 195 10.96 8.18 12.64
N LEU A 196 11.75 7.18 12.24
CA LEU A 196 13.02 7.37 11.53
C LEU A 196 12.80 7.92 10.10
N MET A 197 11.79 7.42 9.39
CA MET A 197 11.47 7.82 8.02
C MET A 197 10.71 9.14 7.92
N ARG A 198 10.14 9.64 9.02
CA ARG A 198 9.28 10.84 9.07
C ARG A 198 9.82 12.06 8.31
N PRO A 199 11.11 12.45 8.41
CA PRO A 199 11.61 13.59 7.65
C PRO A 199 11.52 13.37 6.13
N MET A 200 11.83 12.16 5.68
CA MET A 200 11.73 11.78 4.28
C MET A 200 10.27 11.78 3.80
N LEU A 201 9.35 11.24 4.60
CA LEU A 201 7.91 11.24 4.27
C LEU A 201 7.33 12.65 4.19
N ILE A 202 7.66 13.53 5.15
CA ILE A 202 7.23 14.94 5.11
C ILE A 202 7.78 15.61 3.83
N SER A 203 9.07 15.45 3.54
CA SER A 203 9.69 16.02 2.34
C SER A 203 9.09 15.48 1.04
N GLY A 204 8.83 14.17 0.96
CA GLY A 204 8.22 13.53 -0.20
C GLY A 204 6.80 14.02 -0.46
N ARG A 205 5.99 14.11 0.61
CA ARG A 205 4.66 14.75 0.55
C ARG A 205 4.74 16.20 0.11
N ALA A 206 5.71 16.96 0.60
CA ALA A 206 5.92 18.35 0.20
C ALA A 206 6.06 18.47 -1.32
N LYS A 207 6.96 17.66 -1.87
CA LYS A 207 7.25 17.62 -3.30
C LYS A 207 5.98 17.33 -4.11
N LEU A 208 5.22 16.30 -3.74
CA LEU A 208 3.99 15.93 -4.44
C LEU A 208 2.93 17.06 -4.38
N ILE A 209 2.81 17.77 -3.27
CA ILE A 209 1.84 18.86 -3.11
C ILE A 209 2.29 20.12 -3.86
N GLU A 210 3.56 20.50 -3.75
CA GLU A 210 4.05 21.78 -4.28
C GLU A 210 4.39 21.73 -5.77
N ASP A 211 5.09 20.66 -6.20
CA ASP A 211 5.60 20.50 -7.56
C ASP A 211 4.54 19.89 -8.49
N ASP A 212 3.81 18.90 -7.99
CA ASP A 212 2.82 18.13 -8.79
C ASP A 212 1.36 18.55 -8.52
N ASN A 213 1.14 19.60 -7.72
CA ASN A 213 -0.20 20.09 -7.30
C ASN A 213 -1.07 19.02 -6.63
N GLY A 214 -0.45 18.12 -5.87
CA GLY A 214 -1.12 17.08 -5.11
C GLY A 214 -2.04 17.62 -4.02
N ILE A 215 -3.14 16.92 -3.79
CA ILE A 215 -4.12 17.20 -2.76
C ILE A 215 -4.23 15.99 -1.84
N ARG A 216 -3.95 16.19 -0.56
CA ARG A 216 -4.08 15.16 0.47
C ARG A 216 -5.53 15.03 0.94
N TYR A 217 -5.97 13.80 1.15
CA TYR A 217 -7.31 13.47 1.64
C TYR A 217 -7.25 12.43 2.75
N LYS A 218 -8.19 12.53 3.70
CA LYS A 218 -8.47 11.47 4.67
C LYS A 218 -9.70 10.67 4.25
N VAL A 219 -9.47 9.41 3.89
CA VAL A 219 -10.51 8.45 3.48
C VAL A 219 -10.82 7.51 4.65
N LYS A 220 -12.09 7.43 5.07
CA LYS A 220 -12.53 6.56 6.15
C LYS A 220 -13.22 5.31 5.61
N THR A 221 -12.71 4.17 6.05
CA THR A 221 -13.11 2.83 5.64
C THR A 221 -14.34 2.32 6.42
N ILE A 222 -14.89 1.18 5.98
CA ILE A 222 -16.05 0.55 6.61
C ILE A 222 -15.79 0.09 8.06
N ASP A 223 -14.55 -0.29 8.38
CA ASP A 223 -14.12 -0.65 9.75
C ASP A 223 -13.66 0.57 10.56
N SER A 224 -13.87 1.78 10.01
CA SER A 224 -13.56 3.08 10.63
C SER A 224 -12.07 3.41 10.73
N ASN A 225 -11.21 2.67 10.04
CA ASN A 225 -9.83 3.10 9.82
C ASN A 225 -9.80 4.32 8.90
N GLU A 226 -9.02 5.32 9.29
CA GLU A 226 -8.68 6.51 8.51
C GLU A 226 -7.40 6.22 7.70
N ILE A 227 -7.49 6.38 6.39
CA ILE A 227 -6.45 6.10 5.41
C ILE A 227 -5.94 7.42 4.83
N ASP A 228 -4.62 7.59 4.88
CA ASP A 228 -3.91 8.75 4.35
C ASP A 228 -3.69 8.56 2.85
N THR A 229 -4.23 9.49 2.06
CA THR A 229 -4.23 9.43 0.60
C THR A 229 -3.78 10.76 0.00
N LEU A 230 -3.20 10.70 -1.20
CA LEU A 230 -2.82 11.88 -1.96
C LEU A 230 -3.20 11.71 -3.43
N PHE A 231 -3.91 12.70 -3.96
CA PHE A 231 -4.41 12.71 -5.32
C PHE A 231 -3.75 13.83 -6.14
N ILE A 232 -3.29 13.51 -7.33
CA ILE A 232 -2.80 14.45 -8.34
C ILE A 232 -3.75 14.40 -9.54
N ASP A 233 -4.40 15.52 -9.83
CA ASP A 233 -5.36 15.65 -10.93
C ASP A 233 -4.69 16.25 -12.17
N ASN A 234 -4.48 15.42 -13.19
CA ASN A 234 -3.91 15.86 -14.46
C ASN A 234 -4.98 16.03 -15.56
N ARG A 235 -6.28 15.91 -15.26
CA ARG A 235 -7.36 16.14 -16.22
C ARG A 235 -7.41 17.59 -16.74
N PRO A 236 -7.30 18.64 -15.90
CA PRO A 236 -7.46 20.03 -16.36
C PRO A 236 -6.38 20.47 -17.36
N ASN A 237 -5.16 19.93 -17.22
CA ASN A 237 -4.05 20.27 -18.10
C ASN A 237 -4.20 19.63 -19.49
N ASN A 238 -5.09 18.64 -19.65
CA ASN A 238 -5.45 17.97 -20.91
C ASN A 238 -4.24 17.52 -21.77
N VAL A 239 -3.11 17.20 -21.12
CA VAL A 239 -1.90 16.67 -21.77
C VAL A 239 -1.80 15.17 -21.51
N GLY A 240 -1.78 14.36 -22.57
CA GLY A 240 -1.42 12.94 -22.50
C GLY A 240 -2.40 12.08 -21.71
N ASN A 241 -1.91 11.47 -20.62
CA ASN A 241 -2.58 10.37 -19.92
C ASN A 241 -3.54 10.79 -18.79
N GLY A 242 -3.77 12.10 -18.59
CA GLY A 242 -4.44 12.65 -17.40
C GLY A 242 -5.89 12.18 -17.17
N LYS A 243 -6.59 11.68 -18.19
CA LYS A 243 -7.95 11.11 -18.06
C LYS A 243 -7.96 9.77 -17.32
N THR A 244 -6.85 9.04 -17.37
CA THR A 244 -6.70 7.75 -16.70
C THR A 244 -6.13 7.96 -15.31
N LEU A 245 -6.78 7.35 -14.32
CA LEU A 245 -6.31 7.33 -12.93
C LEU A 245 -5.43 6.10 -12.71
N VAL A 246 -4.27 6.30 -12.09
CA VAL A 246 -3.45 5.21 -11.56
C VAL A 246 -3.57 5.19 -10.03
N ILE A 247 -4.10 4.10 -9.47
CA ILE A 247 -4.13 3.89 -8.02
C ILE A 247 -2.89 3.07 -7.65
N CYS A 248 -2.04 3.65 -6.80
CA CYS A 248 -0.75 3.08 -6.41
C CYS A 248 -0.83 2.40 -5.04
N SER A 249 -0.63 1.07 -5.00
CA SER A 249 -0.53 0.26 -3.79
C SER A 249 0.93 -0.12 -3.52
N GLU A 250 1.46 0.38 -2.40
CA GLU A 250 2.87 0.31 -2.05
C GLU A 250 3.35 -1.06 -1.53
N GLY A 251 4.66 -1.20 -1.37
CA GLY A 251 5.30 -2.38 -0.78
C GLY A 251 5.18 -2.44 0.76
N ASN A 252 5.73 -3.49 1.35
CA ASN A 252 5.60 -3.77 2.80
C ASN A 252 6.31 -2.77 3.73
N ALA A 253 7.21 -1.96 3.17
CA ALA A 253 7.83 -0.79 3.80
C ALA A 253 7.78 0.43 2.86
N GLY A 254 6.88 0.41 1.88
CA GLY A 254 6.65 1.51 0.95
C GLY A 254 5.62 2.49 1.50
N PHE A 255 5.76 3.75 1.10
CA PHE A 255 4.87 4.86 1.47
C PHE A 255 4.61 5.69 0.24
N TYR A 256 3.37 6.14 0.03
CA TYR A 256 3.02 6.86 -1.19
C TYR A 256 3.87 8.13 -1.37
N GLU A 257 4.33 8.74 -0.27
CA GLU A 257 5.13 9.95 -0.27
C GLU A 257 6.46 9.82 -1.03
N VAL A 258 7.01 8.60 -1.11
CA VAL A 258 8.36 8.34 -1.63
C VAL A 258 8.43 7.06 -2.47
N GLY A 259 7.29 6.52 -2.87
CA GLY A 259 7.18 5.22 -3.51
C GLY A 259 6.79 5.30 -4.98
N ILE A 260 5.99 4.31 -5.41
CA ILE A 260 5.73 4.01 -6.81
C ILE A 260 4.90 5.06 -7.54
N MET A 261 4.31 6.03 -6.82
CA MET A 261 3.59 7.16 -7.43
C MET A 261 4.43 7.98 -8.41
N ALA A 262 5.75 8.07 -8.19
CA ALA A 262 6.61 8.95 -8.99
C ALA A 262 6.59 8.60 -10.50
N THR A 263 6.48 7.31 -10.84
CA THR A 263 6.46 6.84 -12.24
C THR A 263 5.21 7.29 -13.01
N PRO A 264 3.97 6.99 -12.57
CA PRO A 264 2.77 7.46 -13.28
C PRO A 264 2.63 9.00 -13.25
N VAL A 265 3.12 9.68 -12.22
CA VAL A 265 3.17 11.16 -12.18
C VAL A 265 4.08 11.70 -13.30
N ALA A 266 5.28 11.13 -13.47
CA ALA A 266 6.19 11.51 -14.54
C ALA A 266 5.58 11.29 -15.94
N LEU A 267 4.75 10.24 -16.08
CA LEU A 267 4.01 9.90 -17.29
C LEU A 267 2.69 10.68 -17.47
N LYS A 268 2.41 11.68 -16.62
CA LYS A 268 1.25 12.59 -16.69
C LYS A 268 -0.11 11.90 -16.55
N TYR A 269 -0.17 10.74 -15.87
CA TYR A 269 -1.45 10.19 -15.42
C TYR A 269 -2.03 11.04 -14.28
N SER A 270 -3.35 10.97 -14.07
CA SER A 270 -3.87 11.29 -12.74
C SER A 270 -3.48 10.18 -11.79
N VAL A 271 -3.07 10.49 -10.56
CA VAL A 271 -2.50 9.48 -9.65
C VAL A 271 -3.12 9.60 -8.26
N LEU A 272 -3.51 8.46 -7.68
CA LEU A 272 -3.98 8.36 -6.31
C LEU A 272 -3.09 7.38 -5.55
N GLY A 273 -2.29 7.89 -4.62
CA GLY A 273 -1.51 7.09 -3.70
C GLY A 273 -2.17 7.01 -2.34
N TRP A 274 -1.90 5.94 -1.62
CA TRP A 274 -2.46 5.70 -0.30
C TRP A 274 -1.47 4.89 0.56
N ASN A 275 -1.56 5.08 1.87
CA ASN A 275 -0.78 4.32 2.85
C ASN A 275 -1.62 3.20 3.46
N HIS A 276 -1.08 1.98 3.50
CA HIS A 276 -1.71 0.81 4.13
C HIS A 276 -2.18 1.09 5.57
N PRO A 277 -3.16 0.35 6.11
CA PRO A 277 -3.55 0.48 7.51
C PRO A 277 -2.35 0.36 8.46
N GLY A 278 -2.21 1.31 9.37
CA GLY A 278 -1.08 1.42 10.30
C GLY A 278 0.20 2.05 9.73
N PHE A 279 0.23 2.48 8.47
CA PHE A 279 1.39 3.14 7.85
C PHE A 279 1.28 4.66 7.93
N ALA A 280 2.33 5.31 8.44
CA ALA A 280 2.47 6.76 8.53
C ALA A 280 1.22 7.44 9.15
N GLY A 281 0.43 8.16 8.34
CA GLY A 281 -0.81 8.79 8.80
C GLY A 281 -1.95 7.80 9.03
N SER A 282 -1.99 6.69 8.31
CA SER A 282 -3.09 5.73 8.33
C SER A 282 -3.22 5.02 9.67
N THR A 283 -4.44 4.94 10.17
CA THR A 283 -4.80 4.21 11.40
C THR A 283 -5.00 2.71 11.12
N GLY A 284 -5.23 1.92 12.17
CA GLY A 284 -5.45 0.48 12.05
C GLY A 284 -4.15 -0.33 12.04
N THR A 285 -4.23 -1.51 11.45
CA THR A 285 -3.15 -2.52 11.39
C THR A 285 -3.19 -3.21 10.03
N PRO A 286 -2.05 -3.61 9.45
CA PRO A 286 -1.97 -4.14 8.09
C PRO A 286 -2.43 -5.61 8.02
N HIS A 287 -3.49 -5.97 8.73
CA HIS A 287 -4.16 -7.25 8.55
C HIS A 287 -4.84 -7.29 7.17
N PRO A 288 -4.85 -8.46 6.49
CA PRO A 288 -5.43 -8.56 5.15
C PRO A 288 -6.87 -8.06 5.04
N HIS A 289 -7.70 -8.24 6.07
CA HIS A 289 -9.08 -7.76 6.04
C HIS A 289 -9.18 -6.22 6.10
N GLN A 290 -8.32 -5.56 6.89
CA GLN A 290 -8.28 -4.10 6.95
C GLN A 290 -7.69 -3.52 5.67
N ASP A 291 -6.68 -4.19 5.11
CA ASP A 291 -6.04 -3.78 3.85
C ASP A 291 -7.03 -3.83 2.68
N LYS A 292 -7.83 -4.91 2.62
CA LYS A 292 -8.96 -5.06 1.69
C LYS A 292 -9.99 -3.94 1.83
N ASN A 293 -10.38 -3.62 3.06
CA ASN A 293 -11.31 -2.53 3.34
C ASN A 293 -10.73 -1.15 2.97
N ALA A 294 -9.41 -0.99 3.11
CA ALA A 294 -8.70 0.23 2.76
C ALA A 294 -8.66 0.47 1.26
N ILE A 295 -8.20 -0.51 0.47
CA ILE A 295 -8.15 -0.36 -0.99
C ILE A 295 -9.56 -0.22 -1.59
N ASP A 296 -10.55 -0.93 -1.05
CA ASP A 296 -11.95 -0.74 -1.46
C ASP A 296 -12.43 0.70 -1.21
N ALA A 297 -12.14 1.26 -0.02
CA ALA A 297 -12.48 2.65 0.28
C ALA A 297 -11.78 3.66 -0.64
N VAL A 298 -10.53 3.38 -1.02
CA VAL A 298 -9.74 4.21 -1.96
C VAL A 298 -10.35 4.18 -3.35
N VAL A 299 -10.77 3.02 -3.85
CA VAL A 299 -11.46 2.91 -5.16
C VAL A 299 -12.83 3.59 -5.11
N GLN A 300 -13.61 3.38 -4.05
CA GLN A 300 -14.90 4.06 -3.88
C GLN A 300 -14.74 5.58 -3.81
N PHE A 301 -13.69 6.08 -3.16
CA PHE A 301 -13.35 7.49 -3.13
C PHE A 301 -13.02 8.02 -4.54
N ALA A 302 -12.23 7.29 -5.32
CA ALA A 302 -11.92 7.65 -6.70
C ALA A 302 -13.16 7.77 -7.58
N ILE A 303 -14.10 6.82 -7.46
CA ILE A 303 -15.33 6.80 -8.26
C ILE A 303 -16.30 7.90 -7.79
N ASN A 304 -16.66 7.90 -6.51
CA ASN A 304 -17.79 8.67 -6.01
C ASN A 304 -17.44 10.12 -5.64
N ASN A 305 -16.18 10.40 -5.33
CA ASN A 305 -15.74 11.74 -4.93
C ASN A 305 -14.81 12.40 -5.96
N LEU A 306 -13.91 11.65 -6.58
CA LEU A 306 -13.01 12.20 -7.62
C LEU A 306 -13.62 12.16 -9.03
N GLY A 307 -14.67 11.36 -9.24
CA GLY A 307 -15.44 11.32 -10.48
C GLY A 307 -14.77 10.58 -11.62
N PHE A 308 -13.94 9.57 -11.34
CA PHE A 308 -13.40 8.67 -12.37
C PHE A 308 -14.38 7.53 -12.66
N ALA A 309 -14.55 7.20 -13.93
CA ALA A 309 -15.23 5.98 -14.34
C ALA A 309 -14.32 4.77 -14.05
N VAL A 310 -14.90 3.60 -13.74
CA VAL A 310 -14.12 2.41 -13.33
C VAL A 310 -13.19 1.98 -14.46
N GLU A 311 -13.67 2.04 -15.69
CA GLU A 311 -12.98 1.77 -16.95
C GLU A 311 -11.81 2.72 -17.26
N ASP A 312 -11.69 3.83 -16.52
CA ASP A 312 -10.57 4.77 -16.62
C ASP A 312 -9.54 4.60 -15.49
N ILE A 313 -9.65 3.54 -14.67
CA ILE A 313 -8.76 3.26 -13.54
C ILE A 313 -7.78 2.13 -13.87
N ILE A 314 -6.48 2.39 -13.69
CA ILE A 314 -5.42 1.38 -13.63
C ILE A 314 -5.07 1.13 -12.16
N LEU A 315 -5.05 -0.13 -11.76
CA LEU A 315 -4.56 -0.54 -10.45
C LEU A 315 -3.09 -0.93 -10.57
N TYR A 316 -2.20 -0.24 -9.85
CA TYR A 316 -0.77 -0.47 -9.88
C TYR A 316 -0.27 -0.93 -8.51
N GLY A 317 0.17 -2.18 -8.39
CA GLY A 317 0.73 -2.74 -7.17
C GLY A 317 2.22 -3.03 -7.30
N TRP A 318 2.99 -2.69 -6.26
CA TRP A 318 4.38 -3.11 -6.11
C TRP A 318 4.55 -4.08 -4.95
N SER A 319 5.24 -5.20 -5.19
CA SER A 319 5.54 -6.19 -4.15
C SER A 319 4.27 -6.68 -3.45
N ILE A 320 4.19 -6.57 -2.12
CA ILE A 320 3.01 -6.93 -1.33
C ILE A 320 1.75 -6.14 -1.71
N GLY A 321 1.90 -4.92 -2.25
CA GLY A 321 0.82 -4.07 -2.73
C GLY A 321 0.03 -4.71 -3.88
N GLY A 322 0.64 -5.69 -4.57
CA GLY A 322 -0.05 -6.55 -5.52
C GLY A 322 -1.28 -7.27 -4.94
N PHE A 323 -1.29 -7.60 -3.65
CA PHE A 323 -2.46 -8.19 -2.99
C PHE A 323 -3.65 -7.24 -2.92
N SER A 324 -3.41 -6.01 -2.49
CA SER A 324 -4.43 -4.96 -2.44
C SER A 324 -4.96 -4.65 -3.85
N THR A 325 -4.06 -4.51 -4.81
CA THR A 325 -4.36 -4.27 -6.23
C THR A 325 -5.21 -5.39 -6.83
N LEU A 326 -4.85 -6.66 -6.61
CA LEU A 326 -5.60 -7.80 -7.14
C LEU A 326 -6.95 -8.02 -6.45
N TYR A 327 -7.03 -7.73 -5.14
CA TYR A 327 -8.32 -7.74 -4.47
C TYR A 327 -9.26 -6.67 -5.01
N ALA A 328 -8.77 -5.45 -5.24
CA ALA A 328 -9.57 -4.41 -5.88
C ALA A 328 -10.00 -4.84 -7.29
N ALA A 329 -9.12 -5.46 -8.07
CA ALA A 329 -9.46 -5.98 -9.40
C ALA A 329 -10.54 -7.07 -9.37
N SER A 330 -10.63 -7.89 -8.32
CA SER A 330 -11.69 -8.90 -8.20
C SER A 330 -13.04 -8.31 -7.77
N VAL A 331 -13.05 -7.16 -7.11
CA VAL A 331 -14.28 -6.42 -6.74
C VAL A 331 -14.75 -5.49 -7.87
N TYR A 332 -13.81 -4.92 -8.62
CA TYR A 332 -14.04 -3.97 -9.72
C TYR A 332 -13.48 -4.53 -11.04
N PRO A 333 -14.09 -5.56 -11.62
CA PRO A 333 -13.55 -6.25 -12.80
C PRO A 333 -13.51 -5.37 -14.07
N GLU A 334 -14.23 -4.25 -14.10
CA GLU A 334 -14.30 -3.30 -15.22
C GLU A 334 -13.12 -2.32 -15.26
N VAL A 335 -12.16 -2.40 -14.32
CA VAL A 335 -10.98 -1.53 -14.34
C VAL A 335 -10.21 -1.66 -15.64
N LYS A 336 -9.62 -0.54 -16.08
CA LYS A 336 -8.84 -0.44 -17.32
C LYS A 336 -7.71 -1.45 -17.42
N GLY A 337 -7.13 -1.81 -16.27
CA GLY A 337 -6.15 -2.87 -16.18
C GLY A 337 -5.38 -2.90 -14.87
N VAL A 338 -4.57 -3.95 -14.72
CA VAL A 338 -3.73 -4.20 -13.55
C VAL A 338 -2.27 -4.24 -13.97
N VAL A 339 -1.42 -3.49 -13.27
CA VAL A 339 0.04 -3.54 -13.40
C VAL A 339 0.62 -4.09 -12.10
N LEU A 340 1.37 -5.18 -12.18
CA LEU A 340 2.04 -5.81 -11.05
C LEU A 340 3.55 -5.73 -11.23
N ASP A 341 4.21 -4.91 -10.42
CA ASP A 341 5.66 -4.76 -10.38
C ASP A 341 6.24 -5.53 -9.20
N ALA A 342 7.21 -6.40 -9.46
CA ALA A 342 7.90 -7.20 -8.44
C ALA A 342 6.95 -7.95 -7.49
N THR A 343 5.81 -8.39 -8.00
CA THR A 343 4.79 -9.11 -7.23
C THR A 343 5.06 -10.61 -7.24
N PHE A 344 4.50 -11.31 -6.25
CA PHE A 344 4.65 -12.76 -6.04
C PHE A 344 3.31 -13.47 -6.08
N ASP A 345 3.31 -14.81 -6.18
CA ASP A 345 2.09 -15.61 -6.20
C ASP A 345 1.47 -15.86 -4.82
N ASP A 346 2.28 -16.18 -3.81
CA ASP A 346 1.81 -16.46 -2.45
C ASP A 346 2.89 -16.18 -1.40
N VAL A 347 2.53 -15.39 -0.38
CA VAL A 347 3.46 -14.94 0.67
C VAL A 347 4.03 -16.09 1.50
N LEU A 348 3.32 -17.23 1.59
CA LEU A 348 3.82 -18.40 2.33
C LEU A 348 5.20 -18.83 1.83
N TYR A 349 5.39 -18.86 0.52
CA TYR A 349 6.64 -19.31 -0.09
C TYR A 349 7.76 -18.29 0.01
N LEU A 350 7.45 -17.02 0.29
CA LEU A 350 8.44 -15.99 0.61
C LEU A 350 8.84 -15.99 2.10
N ALA A 351 7.93 -16.43 2.96
CA ALA A 351 8.14 -16.38 4.41
C ALA A 351 8.83 -17.62 4.97
N VAL A 352 8.48 -18.82 4.49
CA VAL A 352 9.04 -20.08 5.01
C VAL A 352 10.57 -20.14 4.89
N PRO A 353 11.21 -19.79 3.76
CA PRO A 353 12.66 -19.82 3.64
C PRO A 353 13.39 -18.85 4.59
N ARG A 354 12.71 -17.77 5.03
CA ARG A 354 13.28 -16.75 5.91
C ARG A 354 13.17 -17.09 7.40
N MET A 355 12.57 -18.23 7.75
CA MET A 355 12.35 -18.64 9.13
C MET A 355 13.11 -19.93 9.43
N PRO A 356 13.54 -20.15 10.69
CA PRO A 356 14.16 -21.42 11.08
C PRO A 356 13.25 -22.61 10.71
N ALA A 357 13.82 -23.66 10.12
CA ALA A 357 13.06 -24.83 9.64
C ALA A 357 12.17 -25.46 10.71
N ALA A 358 12.60 -25.43 11.98
CA ALA A 358 11.82 -25.91 13.12
C ALA A 358 10.47 -25.17 13.33
N LEU A 359 10.34 -23.94 12.84
CA LEU A 359 9.14 -23.11 12.95
C LEU A 359 8.26 -23.15 11.70
N ALA A 360 8.65 -23.87 10.64
CA ALA A 360 7.94 -23.87 9.36
C ALA A 360 6.45 -24.22 9.49
N GLY A 361 6.11 -25.19 10.35
CA GLY A 361 4.71 -25.56 10.63
C GLY A 361 3.89 -24.42 11.25
N ILE A 362 4.48 -23.70 12.21
CA ILE A 362 3.85 -22.56 12.89
C ILE A 362 3.69 -21.39 11.91
N VAL A 363 4.71 -21.12 11.10
CA VAL A 363 4.67 -20.08 10.05
C VAL A 363 3.54 -20.37 9.05
N LYS A 364 3.41 -21.63 8.61
CA LYS A 364 2.34 -22.05 7.70
C LYS A 364 0.96 -21.80 8.30
N VAL A 365 0.73 -22.20 9.55
CA VAL A 365 -0.54 -21.96 10.25
C VAL A 365 -0.80 -20.46 10.44
N ALA A 366 0.21 -19.69 10.86
CA ALA A 366 0.10 -18.25 11.08
C ALA A 366 -0.29 -17.52 9.79
N ILE A 367 0.40 -17.80 8.68
CA ILE A 367 0.12 -17.18 7.39
C ILE A 367 -1.27 -17.58 6.89
N ARG A 368 -1.58 -18.87 6.83
CA ARG A 368 -2.86 -19.33 6.27
C ARG A 368 -4.07 -18.84 7.06
N ASN A 369 -3.97 -18.72 8.38
CA ASN A 369 -5.10 -18.32 9.22
C ASN A 369 -5.25 -16.80 9.37
N TYR A 370 -4.14 -16.03 9.30
CA TYR A 370 -4.15 -14.62 9.68
C TYR A 370 -3.59 -13.66 8.61
N CYS A 371 -2.76 -14.14 7.68
CA CYS A 371 -2.07 -13.34 6.67
C CYS A 371 -2.03 -14.05 5.30
N ASN A 372 -3.15 -14.62 4.86
CA ASN A 372 -3.21 -15.40 3.62
C ASN A 372 -3.22 -14.48 2.39
N LEU A 373 -2.03 -14.02 1.99
CA LEU A 373 -1.83 -13.21 0.79
C LEU A 373 -1.53 -14.12 -0.40
N ASN A 374 -2.59 -14.67 -1.00
CA ASN A 374 -2.53 -15.51 -2.20
C ASN A 374 -2.95 -14.69 -3.42
N ASN A 375 -1.96 -14.11 -4.09
CA ASN A 375 -2.15 -13.30 -5.28
C ASN A 375 -2.51 -14.15 -6.50
N ALA A 376 -2.02 -15.39 -6.59
CA ALA A 376 -2.39 -16.28 -7.69
C ALA A 376 -3.90 -16.60 -7.70
N GLU A 377 -4.50 -16.78 -6.52
CA GLU A 377 -5.96 -16.97 -6.40
C GLU A 377 -6.72 -15.74 -6.88
N LEU A 378 -6.37 -14.54 -6.37
CA LEU A 378 -7.04 -13.30 -6.75
C LEU A 378 -6.82 -12.93 -8.23
N ALA A 379 -5.63 -13.18 -8.78
CA ALA A 379 -5.31 -12.90 -10.18
C ALA A 379 -6.08 -13.80 -11.15
N ASN A 380 -6.44 -15.01 -10.74
CA ASN A 380 -7.28 -15.90 -11.53
C ASN A 380 -8.75 -15.46 -11.51
N GLU A 381 -9.21 -14.70 -10.51
CA GLU A 381 -10.57 -14.13 -10.47
C GLU A 381 -10.72 -12.91 -11.41
N PHE A 382 -9.62 -12.26 -11.80
CA PHE A 382 -9.65 -11.08 -12.65
C PHE A 382 -9.49 -11.43 -14.13
N ASN A 383 -10.52 -11.06 -14.92
CA ASN A 383 -10.59 -11.34 -16.36
C ASN A 383 -10.11 -10.17 -17.25
N GLY A 384 -9.79 -9.01 -16.67
CA GLY A 384 -9.36 -7.84 -17.44
C GLY A 384 -7.88 -7.85 -17.85
N PRO A 385 -7.38 -6.75 -18.44
CA PRO A 385 -6.00 -6.61 -18.87
C PRO A 385 -5.02 -6.64 -17.69
N ILE A 386 -3.99 -7.49 -17.73
CA ILE A 386 -2.99 -7.62 -16.66
C ILE A 386 -1.57 -7.66 -17.22
N SER A 387 -0.66 -6.91 -16.60
CA SER A 387 0.77 -6.87 -16.95
C SER A 387 1.61 -7.16 -15.72
N PHE A 388 2.67 -7.93 -15.93
CA PHE A 388 3.66 -8.32 -14.92
C PHE A 388 5.01 -7.73 -15.29
N ILE A 389 5.67 -7.13 -14.30
CA ILE A 389 7.04 -6.64 -14.40
C ILE A 389 7.87 -7.44 -13.40
N ARG A 390 8.81 -8.22 -13.91
CA ARG A 390 9.74 -9.04 -13.12
C ARG A 390 11.09 -8.34 -13.07
N ARG A 391 11.56 -8.12 -11.85
CA ARG A 391 12.91 -7.60 -11.60
C ARG A 391 13.90 -8.77 -11.64
N THR A 392 14.95 -8.65 -12.46
CA THR A 392 15.86 -9.78 -12.71
C THR A 392 16.84 -10.01 -11.56
N GLU A 393 17.19 -8.96 -10.81
CA GLU A 393 18.11 -8.99 -9.66
C GLU A 393 17.35 -8.81 -8.33
N ASP A 394 16.13 -9.34 -8.25
CA ASP A 394 15.23 -9.12 -7.10
C ASP A 394 15.60 -9.99 -5.89
N GLU A 395 16.16 -9.36 -4.87
CA GLU A 395 16.60 -9.98 -3.63
C GLU A 395 15.50 -10.33 -2.62
N ILE A 396 14.26 -9.88 -2.90
CA ILE A 396 13.11 -10.07 -2.02
C ILE A 396 12.19 -11.18 -2.57
N ILE A 397 11.96 -11.17 -3.88
CA ILE A 397 10.98 -12.02 -4.56
C ILE A 397 11.64 -13.29 -5.12
N ALA A 398 12.94 -13.28 -5.38
CA ALA A 398 13.74 -14.47 -5.67
C ALA A 398 14.46 -14.97 -4.42
N GLU A 399 14.63 -16.28 -4.35
CA GLU A 399 15.46 -16.95 -3.34
C GLU A 399 16.91 -16.95 -3.83
N ASP A 400 17.84 -16.54 -2.97
CA ASP A 400 19.28 -16.45 -3.24
C ASP A 400 19.65 -15.70 -4.54
N ASN A 401 18.84 -14.71 -4.95
CA ASN A 401 18.97 -13.97 -6.21
C ASN A 401 18.95 -14.85 -7.47
N HIS A 402 18.36 -16.05 -7.39
CA HIS A 402 18.21 -16.93 -8.54
C HIS A 402 16.90 -16.63 -9.29
N ILE A 403 16.98 -16.14 -10.52
CA ILE A 403 15.80 -15.68 -11.28
C ILE A 403 14.73 -16.76 -11.50
N ASP A 404 15.11 -18.04 -11.57
CA ASP A 404 14.18 -19.16 -11.71
C ASP A 404 13.27 -19.34 -10.49
N THR A 405 13.75 -18.99 -9.30
CA THR A 405 13.01 -19.07 -8.04
C THR A 405 12.10 -17.86 -7.81
N ASN A 406 12.22 -16.81 -8.63
CA ASN A 406 11.41 -15.59 -8.53
C ASN A 406 9.91 -15.92 -8.51
N ARG A 407 9.21 -15.54 -7.42
CA ARG A 407 7.80 -15.87 -7.23
C ARG A 407 6.85 -15.24 -8.27
N GLY A 408 7.29 -14.20 -8.99
CA GLY A 408 6.58 -13.65 -10.13
C GLY A 408 6.43 -14.65 -11.30
N ASN A 409 7.38 -15.57 -11.45
CA ASN A 409 7.32 -16.64 -12.46
C ASN A 409 6.10 -17.56 -12.23
N PHE A 410 5.86 -17.92 -10.97
CA PHE A 410 4.76 -18.80 -10.59
C PHE A 410 3.41 -18.08 -10.74
N LEU A 411 3.38 -16.78 -10.44
CA LEU A 411 2.18 -15.95 -10.60
C LEU A 411 1.75 -15.86 -12.06
N VAL A 412 2.66 -15.47 -12.96
CA VAL A 412 2.31 -15.35 -14.38
C VAL A 412 1.90 -16.69 -14.99
N LEU A 413 2.59 -17.79 -14.63
CA LEU A 413 2.22 -19.12 -15.10
C LEU A 413 0.87 -19.59 -14.57
N SER A 414 0.51 -19.24 -13.32
CA SER A 414 -0.82 -19.50 -12.77
C SER A 414 -1.90 -18.82 -13.62
N VAL A 415 -1.74 -17.52 -13.88
CA VAL A 415 -2.71 -16.72 -14.65
C VAL A 415 -2.82 -17.21 -16.09
N LEU A 416 -1.69 -17.46 -16.76
CA LEU A 416 -1.70 -17.93 -18.15
C LEU A 416 -2.30 -19.33 -18.29
N LYS A 417 -2.01 -20.22 -17.35
CA LYS A 417 -2.63 -21.56 -17.30
C LYS A 417 -4.13 -21.48 -17.04
N HIS A 418 -4.57 -20.57 -16.16
CA HIS A 418 -5.99 -20.36 -15.89
C HIS A 418 -6.70 -19.78 -17.12
N ARG A 419 -6.12 -18.78 -17.77
CA ARG A 419 -6.73 -18.10 -18.92
C ARG A 419 -6.73 -18.96 -20.20
N TYR A 420 -5.71 -19.79 -20.41
CA TYR A 420 -5.53 -20.56 -21.65
C TYR A 420 -5.17 -22.04 -21.37
N PRO A 421 -6.07 -22.82 -20.76
CA PRO A 421 -5.77 -24.18 -20.29
C PRO A 421 -5.31 -25.14 -21.39
N ASN A 422 -5.87 -25.02 -22.59
CA ASN A 422 -5.53 -25.90 -23.73
C ASN A 422 -4.22 -25.50 -24.44
N ILE A 423 -3.72 -24.29 -24.20
CA ILE A 423 -2.38 -23.86 -24.65
C ILE A 423 -1.33 -24.31 -23.63
N PHE A 424 -1.56 -24.06 -22.34
CA PHE A 424 -0.59 -24.32 -21.28
C PHE A 424 -0.70 -25.75 -20.71
N GLY A 425 -0.41 -26.73 -21.57
CA GLY A 425 -0.17 -28.12 -21.17
C GLY A 425 1.15 -28.33 -20.43
N ALA A 426 1.44 -29.57 -20.02
CA ALA A 426 2.66 -29.89 -19.27
C ALA A 426 3.96 -29.55 -20.03
N SER A 427 4.02 -29.83 -21.34
CA SER A 427 5.16 -29.50 -22.22
C SER A 427 5.38 -27.98 -22.29
N GLN A 428 4.31 -27.22 -22.53
CA GLN A 428 4.36 -25.76 -22.65
C GLN A 428 4.72 -25.07 -21.32
N LEU A 429 4.22 -25.59 -20.20
CA LEU A 429 4.60 -25.10 -18.87
C LEU A 429 6.07 -25.35 -18.58
N ASN A 430 6.61 -26.52 -18.92
CA ASN A 430 8.04 -26.80 -18.76
C ASN A 430 8.90 -25.91 -19.66
N LYS A 431 8.47 -25.68 -20.90
CA LYS A 431 9.13 -24.73 -21.81
C LYS A 431 9.11 -23.31 -21.26
N ALA A 432 7.98 -22.84 -20.76
CA ALA A 432 7.84 -21.51 -20.18
C ALA A 432 8.71 -21.36 -18.91
N LYS A 433 8.76 -22.37 -18.04
CA LYS A 433 9.69 -22.42 -16.90
C LYS A 433 11.15 -22.34 -17.33
N GLY A 434 11.54 -23.07 -18.38
CA GLY A 434 12.89 -23.02 -18.95
C GLY A 434 13.24 -21.66 -19.57
N LEU A 435 12.25 -20.90 -20.05
CA LEU A 435 12.46 -19.51 -20.49
C LEU A 435 12.61 -18.56 -19.30
N LEU A 436 11.81 -18.75 -18.26
CA LEU A 436 11.82 -17.92 -17.06
C LEU A 436 13.03 -18.18 -16.15
N SER A 437 13.78 -19.26 -16.36
CA SER A 437 15.03 -19.51 -15.62
C SER A 437 16.20 -18.61 -16.04
N LYS A 438 15.98 -17.71 -16.99
CA LYS A 438 16.95 -16.71 -17.45
C LYS A 438 16.27 -15.36 -17.65
N PRO A 439 17.04 -14.26 -17.70
CA PRO A 439 16.54 -12.99 -18.18
C PRO A 439 15.93 -13.15 -19.57
N LEU A 440 14.75 -12.58 -19.74
CA LEU A 440 14.02 -12.53 -20.99
C LEU A 440 14.73 -11.53 -21.91
N GLU A 441 15.67 -12.01 -22.72
CA GLU A 441 16.29 -11.19 -23.77
C GLU A 441 15.22 -10.57 -24.70
N PRO A 442 15.53 -9.46 -25.41
CA PRO A 442 14.72 -8.94 -26.52
C PRO A 442 14.71 -9.94 -27.69
N TYR A 443 14.07 -11.08 -27.47
CA TYR A 443 13.84 -12.10 -28.48
C TYR A 443 12.56 -11.73 -29.21
N SER A 444 12.70 -11.31 -30.46
CA SER A 444 11.56 -11.07 -31.34
C SER A 444 11.02 -12.42 -31.81
N ILE A 445 9.79 -12.73 -31.41
CA ILE A 445 8.98 -13.64 -32.21
C ILE A 445 8.93 -13.00 -33.61
N PRO A 446 9.20 -13.74 -34.70
CA PRO A 446 9.11 -13.17 -36.04
C PRO A 446 7.78 -12.45 -36.21
N VAL A 447 7.77 -11.25 -36.79
CA VAL A 447 6.56 -10.42 -36.90
C VAL A 447 5.40 -11.19 -37.57
N ALA A 448 5.71 -12.11 -38.49
CA ALA A 448 4.74 -13.01 -39.11
C ALA A 448 4.07 -13.95 -38.10
N ASP A 449 4.85 -14.56 -37.21
CA ASP A 449 4.38 -15.48 -36.17
C ASP A 449 3.56 -14.76 -35.11
N GLU A 450 3.99 -13.54 -34.73
CA GLU A 450 3.23 -12.67 -33.84
C GLU A 450 1.86 -12.31 -34.43
N LYS A 451 1.82 -11.91 -35.71
CA LYS A 451 0.56 -11.64 -36.42
C LYS A 451 -0.33 -12.88 -36.49
N LEU A 452 0.25 -14.06 -36.68
CA LEU A 452 -0.51 -15.32 -36.72
C LEU A 452 -1.10 -15.65 -35.35
N CYS A 453 -0.34 -15.51 -34.26
CA CYS A 453 -0.82 -15.71 -32.90
C CYS A 453 -1.95 -14.73 -32.55
N MET A 454 -1.76 -13.45 -32.90
CA MET A 454 -2.78 -12.41 -32.71
C MET A 454 -4.05 -12.72 -33.50
N SER A 455 -3.93 -13.09 -34.78
CA SER A 455 -5.07 -13.44 -35.63
C SER A 455 -5.87 -14.60 -35.01
N ARG A 456 -5.21 -15.66 -34.55
CA ARG A 456 -5.87 -16.79 -33.89
C ARG A 456 -6.65 -16.38 -32.64
N LEU A 457 -6.10 -15.48 -31.83
CA LEU A 457 -6.77 -14.98 -30.62
C LEU A 457 -7.96 -14.09 -30.95
N ILE A 458 -7.82 -13.19 -31.94
CA ILE A 458 -8.89 -12.29 -32.37
C ILE A 458 -10.04 -13.10 -32.99
N THR A 459 -9.75 -14.07 -33.86
CA THR A 459 -10.77 -14.97 -34.43
C THR A 459 -11.51 -15.70 -33.31
N TYR A 460 -10.80 -16.36 -32.40
CA TYR A 460 -11.45 -17.08 -31.30
C TYR A 460 -12.28 -16.14 -30.40
N ALA A 461 -11.76 -14.96 -30.07
CA ALA A 461 -12.48 -13.99 -29.23
C ALA A 461 -13.73 -13.41 -29.94
N SER A 462 -13.74 -13.39 -31.28
CA SER A 462 -14.89 -12.95 -32.06
C SER A 462 -15.94 -14.05 -32.18
N ASP A 463 -15.52 -15.31 -32.31
CA ASP A 463 -16.42 -16.46 -32.48
C ASP A 463 -17.03 -16.93 -31.15
N GLU A 464 -16.22 -17.07 -30.10
CA GLU A 464 -16.61 -17.66 -28.80
C GLU A 464 -16.70 -16.62 -27.67
N GLY A 465 -16.34 -15.37 -27.95
CA GLY A 465 -16.29 -14.29 -26.98
C GLY A 465 -15.00 -14.25 -26.16
N LYS A 466 -14.86 -13.16 -25.39
CA LYS A 466 -13.68 -12.85 -24.59
C LYS A 466 -13.91 -13.16 -23.11
N SER A 467 -14.22 -14.43 -22.83
CA SER A 467 -14.36 -14.92 -21.47
C SER A 467 -13.22 -15.88 -21.14
N PHE A 468 -12.67 -15.76 -19.94
CA PHE A 468 -11.70 -16.73 -19.42
C PHE A 468 -12.41 -17.78 -18.56
N PRO A 469 -12.00 -19.05 -18.61
CA PRO A 469 -10.92 -19.61 -19.43
C PRO A 469 -11.28 -19.72 -20.93
N MET A 470 -10.34 -19.36 -21.80
CA MET A 470 -10.44 -19.55 -23.25
C MET A 470 -9.96 -20.96 -23.63
N ASN A 471 -10.84 -21.76 -24.23
CA ASN A 471 -10.54 -23.16 -24.62
C ASN A 471 -9.81 -23.28 -25.96
N ILE A 472 -9.21 -22.19 -26.44
CA ILE A 472 -8.39 -22.16 -27.66
C ILE A 472 -7.21 -23.12 -27.59
N GLY A 473 -6.93 -23.83 -28.69
CA GLY A 473 -5.74 -24.66 -28.86
C GLY A 473 -5.92 -26.16 -28.62
N ALA A 474 -7.15 -26.65 -28.42
CA ALA A 474 -7.44 -28.09 -28.33
C ALA A 474 -7.01 -28.86 -29.59
N ASP A 475 -7.14 -28.22 -30.75
CA ASP A 475 -6.83 -28.72 -32.10
C ASP A 475 -5.41 -28.34 -32.59
N TYR A 476 -4.67 -27.53 -31.82
CA TYR A 476 -3.35 -27.06 -32.23
C TYR A 476 -2.28 -28.15 -32.10
N SER A 477 -1.35 -28.17 -33.07
CA SER A 477 -0.13 -28.98 -32.95
C SER A 477 0.74 -28.48 -31.80
N GLU A 478 1.68 -29.32 -31.36
CA GLU A 478 2.57 -28.97 -30.24
C GLU A 478 3.43 -27.74 -30.56
N GLU A 479 3.86 -27.57 -31.81
CA GLU A 479 4.61 -26.40 -32.28
C GLU A 479 3.80 -25.12 -32.16
N VAL A 480 2.52 -25.15 -32.56
CA VAL A 480 1.62 -23.99 -32.48
C VAL A 480 1.33 -23.65 -31.01
N ARG A 481 1.07 -24.65 -30.16
CA ARG A 481 0.91 -24.41 -28.71
C ARG A 481 2.16 -23.83 -28.08
N ASN A 482 3.33 -24.32 -28.47
CA ASN A 482 4.61 -23.79 -28.02
C ASN A 482 4.80 -22.33 -28.42
N LEU A 483 4.51 -21.98 -29.68
CA LEU A 483 4.60 -20.61 -30.16
C LEU A 483 3.61 -19.69 -29.41
N MET A 484 2.36 -20.13 -29.27
CA MET A 484 1.32 -19.41 -28.52
C MET A 484 1.70 -19.19 -27.05
N ALA A 485 2.27 -20.20 -26.38
CA ALA A 485 2.68 -20.09 -24.99
C ALA A 485 3.80 -19.05 -24.81
N VAL A 486 4.80 -19.03 -25.69
CA VAL A 486 5.86 -18.00 -25.67
C VAL A 486 5.29 -16.63 -25.98
N PHE A 487 4.42 -16.52 -26.97
CA PHE A 487 3.75 -15.28 -27.35
C PHE A 487 2.97 -14.66 -26.18
N LEU A 488 2.09 -15.44 -25.55
CA LEU A 488 1.27 -14.99 -24.42
C LEU A 488 2.14 -14.60 -23.21
N LEU A 489 3.17 -15.40 -22.91
CA LEU A 489 4.11 -15.07 -21.84
C LEU A 489 4.77 -13.71 -22.07
N ARG A 490 5.23 -13.43 -23.30
CA ARG A 490 5.89 -12.16 -23.65
C ARG A 490 4.95 -10.97 -23.73
N LYS A 491 3.66 -11.18 -24.01
CA LYS A 491 2.66 -10.10 -23.97
C LYS A 491 2.33 -9.65 -22.55
N HIS A 492 2.33 -10.59 -21.60
CA HIS A 492 1.96 -10.29 -20.22
C HIS A 492 3.16 -9.94 -19.33
N LEU A 493 4.35 -10.52 -19.56
CA LEU A 493 5.53 -10.36 -18.71
C LEU A 493 6.63 -9.53 -19.38
N ARG A 494 7.21 -8.59 -18.63
CA ARG A 494 8.42 -7.87 -19.00
C ARG A 494 9.48 -7.98 -17.90
N ASP A 495 10.73 -8.09 -18.32
CA ASP A 495 11.87 -8.05 -17.41
C ASP A 495 12.40 -6.63 -17.29
N TYR A 496 12.70 -6.23 -16.05
CA TYR A 496 13.40 -4.99 -15.74
C TYR A 496 14.69 -5.32 -14.97
N ASN A 497 15.84 -4.98 -15.55
CA ASN A 497 17.13 -5.25 -14.93
C ASN A 497 17.41 -4.29 -13.76
N SER A 498 16.98 -4.69 -12.56
CA SER A 498 17.15 -3.93 -11.32
C SER A 498 16.93 -4.78 -10.08
N THR A 499 17.31 -4.23 -8.93
CA THR A 499 16.97 -4.74 -7.59
C THR A 499 15.56 -4.34 -7.16
N HIS A 500 15.07 -4.91 -6.06
CA HIS A 500 13.67 -4.81 -5.64
C HIS A 500 13.16 -3.37 -5.45
N CYS A 501 13.97 -2.51 -4.80
CA CYS A 501 13.56 -1.16 -4.39
C CYS A 501 13.90 -0.05 -5.41
N THR A 502 14.39 -0.40 -6.60
CA THR A 502 14.72 0.60 -7.63
C THR A 502 13.45 1.21 -8.22
N GLN A 503 13.35 2.53 -8.38
CA GLN A 503 12.17 3.14 -9.00
C GLN A 503 11.93 2.61 -10.42
N LEU A 504 10.68 2.23 -10.74
CA LEU A 504 10.34 1.74 -12.08
C LEU A 504 10.45 2.87 -13.13
N PRO A 505 11.26 2.73 -14.19
CA PRO A 505 11.32 3.72 -15.25
C PRO A 505 10.00 3.79 -16.03
N GLY A 506 9.67 4.98 -16.55
CA GLY A 506 8.41 5.21 -17.26
C GLY A 506 8.20 4.31 -18.49
N GLU A 507 9.27 3.84 -19.13
CA GLU A 507 9.20 2.94 -20.30
C GLU A 507 8.64 1.55 -19.97
N PHE A 508 8.73 1.11 -18.71
CA PHE A 508 8.17 -0.17 -18.27
C PHE A 508 6.71 -0.04 -17.81
N PHE A 509 6.27 1.16 -17.44
CA PHE A 509 4.88 1.43 -17.09
C PHE A 509 4.07 1.69 -18.36
N THR A 510 3.58 0.60 -18.97
CA THR A 510 2.73 0.64 -20.16
C THR A 510 1.34 0.10 -19.87
N MET A 511 0.37 0.50 -20.68
CA MET A 511 -1.00 -0.03 -20.62
C MET A 511 -0.96 -1.57 -20.71
N PRO A 512 -1.57 -2.31 -19.78
CA PRO A 512 -1.67 -3.75 -19.87
C PRO A 512 -2.32 -4.18 -21.19
N TRP A 513 -1.72 -5.20 -21.81
CA TRP A 513 -2.17 -5.71 -23.09
C TRP A 513 -3.53 -6.41 -22.95
N ASP A 514 -4.34 -6.24 -23.99
CA ASP A 514 -5.65 -6.85 -24.10
C ASP A 514 -5.92 -7.34 -25.53
N ILE A 515 -6.80 -8.34 -25.66
CA ILE A 515 -7.19 -8.87 -26.97
C ILE A 515 -8.12 -7.85 -27.65
N PRO A 516 -7.75 -7.30 -28.82
CA PRO A 516 -8.60 -6.37 -29.55
C PRO A 516 -9.90 -7.05 -29.99
N THR A 517 -11.03 -6.37 -29.82
CA THR A 517 -12.32 -6.75 -30.41
C THR A 517 -12.58 -5.88 -31.65
N GLU A 518 -13.23 -6.42 -32.70
CA GLU A 518 -13.36 -5.79 -34.02
C GLU A 518 -13.94 -4.36 -34.03
N GLN A 519 -14.64 -3.93 -32.98
CA GLN A 519 -15.11 -2.54 -32.83
C GLN A 519 -13.99 -1.50 -32.62
N GLY A 520 -12.74 -1.92 -32.43
CA GLY A 520 -11.56 -1.04 -32.25
C GLY A 520 -10.66 -0.87 -33.49
N PHE A 521 -10.98 -1.49 -34.62
CA PHE A 521 -10.19 -1.33 -35.85
C PHE A 521 -10.67 -0.12 -36.66
N VAL A 522 -10.13 1.06 -36.36
CA VAL A 522 -9.91 2.07 -37.40
C VAL A 522 -8.44 1.95 -37.79
N PHE A 523 -8.17 1.40 -38.97
CA PHE A 523 -6.85 1.54 -39.58
C PHE A 523 -6.59 3.03 -39.80
N THR A 524 -5.63 3.60 -39.08
CA THR A 524 -4.95 4.84 -39.46
C THR A 524 -3.48 4.56 -39.65
#